data_AF-A0A9D9E540-F1
#
_entry.id   AF-A0A9D9E540-F1
#
_cell.length_a   1.000
_cell.length_b   1.000
_cell.length_c   1.000
_cell.angle_alpha   90.00
_cell.angle_beta   90.00
_cell.angle_gamma   90.00
#
_symmetry.space_group_name_H-M   'P 1'
#
loop_
_entity.id
_entity.type
_entity.pdbx_description
1 polymer ?
#
loop_
_entity_poly.entity_id
_entity_poly.type
_entity_poly.pdbx_seq_one_letter_code
_entity_poly.pdbx_strand_id
1 'polypeptide(L)'
;MKTRAVRNLRLCTKDCLCLYVCPTGATDTEDSIIDISKCIGCGVCASACPSGAISMVPYEYPVQQEKAESVKAAILALAKSKTECEKAALEKAKSTDKPGLKKIMKAIAKSERLITEDLMREGGFMLPQSKNSHELLKELIASPPSPSFPSDKAKELLKIVDCNEKDPNDGGKYKCTVCFTEFET
;
A
#
# COMPACT_ATOMS: atom_id res chain seq x y z
N MET A 1 -13.69 -15.93 5.73
CA MET A 1 -12.45 -15.45 5.09
C MET A 1 -11.28 -15.78 6.00
N LYS A 2 -10.22 -16.42 5.50
CA LYS A 2 -9.04 -16.73 6.32
C LYS A 2 -8.27 -15.43 6.60
N THR A 3 -8.02 -15.13 7.87
CA THR A 3 -7.32 -13.91 8.31
C THR A 3 -6.02 -14.23 9.03
N ARG A 4 -5.06 -13.30 9.00
CA ARG A 4 -3.80 -13.34 9.75
C ARG A 4 -3.59 -12.04 10.51
N ALA A 5 -2.81 -12.11 11.58
CA ALA A 5 -2.41 -10.92 12.32
C ALA A 5 -1.19 -10.26 11.67
N VAL A 6 -1.19 -8.92 11.59
CA VAL A 6 -0.04 -8.11 11.16
C VAL A 6 0.23 -7.03 12.20
N ARG A 7 1.51 -6.76 12.50
CA ARG A 7 1.93 -5.77 13.49
C ARG A 7 2.45 -4.50 12.80
N ASN A 8 1.89 -3.35 13.16
CA ASN A 8 2.37 -2.03 12.77
C ASN A 8 3.42 -1.54 13.75
N LEU A 9 4.69 -1.59 13.33
CA LEU A 9 5.83 -1.20 14.17
C LEU A 9 5.80 0.27 14.61
N ARG A 10 5.13 1.15 13.86
CA ARG A 10 5.00 2.58 14.24
C ARG A 10 4.05 2.81 15.40
N LEU A 11 3.13 1.88 15.65
CA LEU A 11 2.16 1.93 16.76
C LEU A 11 2.57 1.02 17.93
N CYS A 12 3.56 0.16 17.74
CA CYS A 12 3.98 -0.81 18.74
C CYS A 12 4.76 -0.10 19.86
N THR A 13 4.19 -0.09 21.06
CA THR A 13 4.79 0.47 22.30
C THR A 13 5.62 -0.55 23.08
N LYS A 14 5.68 -1.81 22.60
CA LYS A 14 6.39 -2.93 23.24
C LYS A 14 5.88 -3.33 24.64
N ASP A 15 4.58 -3.19 24.89
CA ASP A 15 3.94 -3.79 26.09
C ASP A 15 3.91 -5.32 26.04
N CYS A 16 4.07 -5.90 24.85
CA CYS A 16 4.26 -7.33 24.58
C CYS A 16 3.17 -8.28 25.10
N LEU A 17 1.98 -7.81 25.50
CA LEU A 17 0.85 -8.67 25.87
C LEU A 17 0.51 -9.72 24.79
N CYS A 18 0.67 -9.35 23.52
CA CYS A 18 0.46 -10.25 22.39
C CYS A 18 1.26 -11.57 22.50
N LEU A 19 2.46 -11.53 23.08
CA LEU A 19 3.34 -12.69 23.29
C LEU A 19 2.68 -13.73 24.20
N TYR A 20 2.10 -13.27 25.32
CA TYR A 20 1.54 -14.14 26.35
C TYR A 20 0.18 -14.71 25.97
N VAL A 21 -0.57 -14.02 25.13
CA VAL A 21 -1.92 -14.45 24.73
C VAL A 21 -1.95 -15.27 23.44
N CYS A 22 -0.82 -15.38 22.72
CA CYS A 22 -0.76 -16.13 21.47
C CYS A 22 -0.62 -17.64 21.73
N PRO A 23 -1.62 -18.47 21.42
CA PRO A 23 -1.58 -19.90 21.73
C PRO A 23 -0.56 -20.68 20.91
N THR A 24 -0.10 -20.14 19.77
CA THR A 24 0.85 -20.79 18.86
C THR A 24 2.24 -20.18 18.91
N GLY A 25 2.46 -19.13 19.71
CA GLY A 25 3.72 -18.39 19.73
C GLY A 25 4.02 -17.62 18.44
N ALA A 26 3.02 -17.36 17.58
CA ALA A 26 3.21 -16.63 16.32
C ALA A 26 3.62 -15.16 16.50
N THR A 27 3.36 -14.57 17.67
CA THR A 27 3.57 -13.13 17.93
C THR A 27 4.91 -12.84 18.59
N ASP A 28 5.91 -13.69 18.38
CA ASP A 28 7.25 -13.46 18.90
C ASP A 28 7.77 -12.05 18.54
N THR A 29 8.63 -11.50 19.40
CA THR A 29 9.04 -10.10 19.34
C THR A 29 10.49 -9.88 18.94
N GLU A 30 11.29 -10.94 18.80
CA GLU A 30 12.71 -10.84 18.40
C GLU A 30 12.89 -9.97 17.14
N ASP A 31 12.20 -10.31 16.06
CA ASP A 31 12.20 -9.51 14.82
C ASP A 31 10.99 -8.57 14.72
N SER A 32 10.15 -8.54 15.75
CA SER A 32 8.88 -7.81 15.79
C SER A 32 7.89 -8.14 14.65
N ILE A 33 8.14 -9.18 13.87
CA ILE A 33 7.28 -9.69 12.78
C ILE A 33 6.46 -10.87 13.30
N ILE A 34 5.16 -10.90 12.99
CA ILE A 34 4.29 -12.04 13.33
C ILE A 34 4.58 -13.18 12.34
N ASP A 35 4.87 -14.37 12.85
CA ASP A 35 5.12 -15.57 12.06
C ASP A 35 3.81 -16.06 11.43
N ILE A 36 3.69 -15.86 10.12
CA ILE A 36 2.51 -16.21 9.34
C ILE A 36 2.30 -17.74 9.29
N SER A 37 3.36 -18.53 9.41
CA SER A 37 3.28 -20.00 9.36
C SER A 37 2.63 -20.60 10.62
N LYS A 38 2.80 -19.93 11.76
CA LYS A 38 2.21 -20.30 13.06
C LYS A 38 0.88 -19.60 13.34
N CYS A 39 0.57 -18.52 12.63
CA CYS A 39 -0.63 -17.74 12.87
C CYS A 39 -1.89 -18.51 12.42
N ILE A 40 -2.77 -18.83 13.37
CA ILE A 40 -4.06 -19.49 13.10
C ILE A 40 -5.22 -18.49 12.88
N GLY A 41 -4.94 -17.19 12.92
CA GLY A 41 -5.94 -16.17 12.64
C GLY A 41 -6.98 -15.92 13.75
N CYS A 42 -6.73 -16.34 15.00
CA CYS A 42 -7.71 -16.26 16.08
C CYS A 42 -8.00 -14.84 16.62
N GLY A 43 -7.13 -13.85 16.37
CA GLY A 43 -7.37 -12.45 16.75
C GLY A 43 -7.18 -12.08 18.22
N VAL A 44 -6.80 -13.02 19.09
CA VAL A 44 -6.59 -12.75 20.52
C VAL A 44 -5.49 -11.70 20.75
N CYS A 45 -4.39 -11.77 19.99
CA CYS A 45 -3.30 -10.80 20.08
C CYS A 45 -3.71 -9.38 19.65
N ALA A 46 -4.62 -9.26 18.68
CA ALA A 46 -5.16 -7.97 18.26
C ALA A 46 -6.02 -7.36 19.38
N SER A 47 -6.87 -8.18 20.01
CA SER A 47 -7.75 -7.76 21.11
C SER A 47 -6.97 -7.37 22.37
N ALA A 48 -5.84 -8.03 22.63
CA ALA A 48 -5.01 -7.78 23.81
C ALA A 48 -4.02 -6.61 23.64
N CYS A 49 -3.81 -6.09 22.43
CA CYS A 49 -2.79 -5.08 22.18
C CYS A 49 -3.27 -3.69 22.66
N PRO A 50 -2.68 -3.12 23.72
CA PRO A 50 -3.17 -1.86 24.29
C PRO A 50 -2.98 -0.66 23.35
N SER A 51 -1.93 -0.68 22.53
CA SER A 51 -1.66 0.37 21.55
C SER A 51 -2.40 0.20 20.22
N GLY A 52 -3.19 -0.87 20.07
CA GLY A 52 -3.88 -1.17 18.81
C GLY A 52 -2.92 -1.44 17.63
N ALA A 53 -1.68 -1.85 17.90
CA ALA A 53 -0.67 -2.05 16.86
C ALA A 53 -0.87 -3.30 16.01
N ILE A 54 -1.78 -4.20 16.38
CA ILE A 54 -2.01 -5.46 15.66
C ILE A 54 -3.37 -5.41 14.99
N SER A 55 -3.40 -5.71 13.68
CA SER A 55 -4.64 -5.77 12.89
C SER A 55 -4.82 -7.16 12.27
N MET A 56 -6.07 -7.59 12.17
CA MET A 56 -6.44 -8.80 11.46
C MET A 56 -6.72 -8.46 10.00
N VAL A 57 -5.89 -9.00 9.10
CA VAL A 57 -6.00 -8.78 7.65
C VAL A 57 -6.31 -10.10 6.96
N PRO A 58 -6.97 -10.09 5.80
CA PRO A 58 -7.16 -11.31 5.04
C PRO A 58 -5.83 -11.87 4.51
N TYR A 59 -5.79 -13.19 4.25
CA TYR A 59 -4.67 -13.79 3.52
C TYR A 59 -4.64 -13.35 2.06
N GLU A 60 -5.81 -13.31 1.44
CA GLU A 60 -6.02 -12.88 0.07
C GLU A 60 -6.74 -11.53 0.10
N TYR A 61 -6.09 -10.50 -0.43
CA TYR A 61 -6.74 -9.21 -0.59
C TYR A 61 -7.69 -9.26 -1.80
N PRO A 62 -8.83 -8.54 -1.74
CA PRO A 62 -9.73 -8.46 -2.87
C PRO A 62 -8.99 -7.91 -4.10
N VAL A 63 -9.44 -8.34 -5.28
CA VAL A 63 -8.99 -7.75 -6.54
C VAL A 63 -9.24 -6.25 -6.55
N GLN A 64 -8.43 -5.54 -7.31
CA GLN A 64 -8.60 -4.11 -7.48
C GLN A 64 -9.99 -3.83 -8.05
N GLN A 65 -10.74 -2.95 -7.39
CA GLN A 65 -12.05 -2.56 -7.88
C GLN A 65 -11.88 -1.70 -9.14
N GLU A 66 -12.49 -2.15 -10.23
CA GLU A 66 -12.46 -1.41 -11.48
C GLU A 66 -13.13 -0.04 -11.31
N LYS A 67 -12.52 0.96 -11.96
CA LYS A 67 -13.06 2.31 -12.05
C LYS A 67 -13.37 2.62 -13.50
N ALA A 68 -14.45 3.36 -13.73
CA ALA A 68 -14.75 3.87 -15.05
C ALA A 68 -13.55 4.66 -15.61
N GLU A 69 -13.27 4.51 -16.89
CA GLU A 69 -12.13 5.19 -17.55
C GLU A 69 -12.18 6.71 -17.39
N SER A 70 -13.37 7.31 -17.37
CA SER A 70 -13.55 8.73 -17.10
C SER A 70 -13.04 9.14 -15.71
N VAL A 71 -13.25 8.29 -14.70
CA VAL A 71 -12.77 8.53 -13.33
C VAL A 71 -11.26 8.37 -13.26
N LYS A 72 -10.70 7.32 -13.87
CA LYS A 72 -9.24 7.13 -13.94
C LYS A 72 -8.57 8.31 -14.64
N ALA A 73 -9.10 8.74 -15.77
CA ALA A 73 -8.58 9.88 -16.52
C ALA A 73 -8.61 11.18 -15.70
N ALA A 74 -9.69 11.45 -14.97
CA ALA A 74 -9.79 12.61 -14.09
C ALA A 74 -8.78 12.56 -12.93
N ILE A 75 -8.62 11.39 -12.30
CA ILE A 75 -7.65 11.18 -11.22
C ILE A 75 -6.22 11.38 -11.73
N LEU A 76 -5.87 10.81 -12.89
CA LEU A 76 -4.54 10.95 -13.49
C LEU A 76 -4.24 12.38 -13.92
N ALA A 77 -5.24 13.09 -14.48
CA ALA A 77 -5.09 14.51 -14.81
C ALA A 77 -4.84 15.35 -13.55
N LEU A 78 -5.54 15.07 -12.46
CA LEU A 78 -5.33 15.74 -11.18
C LEU A 78 -3.95 15.40 -10.60
N ALA A 79 -3.54 14.13 -10.60
CA ALA A 79 -2.22 13.71 -10.13
C ALA A 79 -1.08 14.40 -10.89
N LYS A 80 -1.23 14.56 -12.23
CA LYS A 80 -0.30 15.33 -13.05
C LYS A 80 -0.24 16.80 -12.63
N SER A 81 -1.41 17.45 -12.48
CA SER A 81 -1.47 18.85 -12.02
C SER A 81 -0.82 19.02 -10.65
N LYS A 82 -1.02 18.08 -9.74
CA LYS A 82 -0.43 18.09 -8.39
C LYS A 82 1.09 17.91 -8.42
N THR A 83 1.60 17.09 -9.33
CA THR A 83 3.04 16.95 -9.59
C THR A 83 3.65 18.26 -10.11
N GLU A 84 2.96 18.97 -10.99
CA GLU A 84 3.39 20.28 -11.49
C GLU A 84 3.41 21.33 -10.36
N CYS A 85 2.39 21.33 -9.50
CA CYS A 85 2.35 22.17 -8.30
C CYS A 85 3.50 21.86 -7.32
N GLU A 86 3.79 20.58 -7.07
CA GLU A 86 4.93 20.17 -6.24
C GLU A 86 6.24 20.73 -6.80
N LYS A 87 6.47 20.57 -8.11
CA LYS A 87 7.67 21.08 -8.79
C LYS A 87 7.79 22.59 -8.64
N ALA A 88 6.73 23.33 -8.91
CA ALA A 88 6.71 24.79 -8.77
C ALA A 88 6.98 25.25 -7.33
N ALA A 89 6.41 24.56 -6.35
CA ALA A 89 6.65 24.84 -4.94
C ALA A 89 8.12 24.57 -4.55
N LEU A 90 8.72 23.47 -5.03
CA LEU A 90 10.14 23.17 -4.81
C LEU A 90 11.06 24.20 -5.45
N GLU A 91 10.78 24.63 -6.68
CA GLU A 91 11.54 25.69 -7.37
C GLU A 91 11.46 27.02 -6.62
N LYS A 92 10.27 27.39 -6.12
CA LYS A 92 10.10 28.59 -5.30
C LYS A 92 10.81 28.49 -3.96
N ALA A 93 10.79 27.32 -3.32
CA ALA A 93 11.51 27.08 -2.07
C ALA A 93 13.03 27.16 -2.23
N LYS A 94 13.56 26.84 -3.42
CA LYS A 94 14.99 26.94 -3.75
C LYS A 94 15.41 28.37 -4.06
N SER A 95 14.57 29.13 -4.77
CA SER A 95 14.89 30.47 -5.29
C SER A 95 14.58 31.63 -4.34
N THR A 96 13.83 31.40 -3.25
CA THR A 96 13.44 32.49 -2.34
C THR A 96 14.41 32.68 -1.18
N ASP A 97 14.73 33.95 -0.89
CA ASP A 97 15.53 34.34 0.29
C ASP A 97 14.69 34.51 1.56
N LYS A 98 13.36 34.55 1.45
CA LYS A 98 12.45 34.77 2.59
C LYS A 98 12.28 33.46 3.37
N PRO A 99 12.72 33.37 4.65
CA PRO A 99 12.69 32.11 5.41
C PRO A 99 11.27 31.55 5.60
N GLY A 100 10.30 32.42 5.87
CA GLY A 100 8.89 32.03 6.03
C GLY A 100 8.30 31.45 4.73
N LEU A 101 8.56 32.10 3.60
CA LEU A 101 8.09 31.64 2.30
C LEU A 101 8.73 30.29 1.93
N LYS A 102 10.04 30.14 2.18
CA LYS A 102 10.76 28.86 1.99
C LYS A 102 10.14 27.72 2.80
N LYS A 103 9.80 27.96 4.07
CA LYS A 103 9.16 26.96 4.95
C LYS A 103 7.78 26.56 4.41
N ILE A 104 6.95 27.53 4.03
CA ILE A 104 5.62 27.29 3.48
C ILE A 104 5.70 26.52 2.15
N MET A 105 6.58 26.92 1.23
CA MET A 105 6.72 26.25 -0.06
C MET A 105 7.19 24.78 0.08
N LYS A 106 8.08 24.48 1.04
CA LYS A 106 8.43 23.09 1.35
C LYS A 106 7.25 22.30 1.90
N ALA A 107 6.41 22.91 2.74
CA ALA A 107 5.22 22.27 3.28
C ALA A 107 4.19 21.98 2.16
N ILE A 108 3.97 22.94 1.25
CA ILE A 108 3.11 22.76 0.07
C ILE A 108 3.64 21.63 -0.80
N ALA A 109 4.94 21.62 -1.13
CA ALA A 109 5.53 20.54 -1.92
C ALA A 109 5.29 19.16 -1.30
N LYS A 110 5.45 19.03 0.03
CA LYS A 110 5.16 17.78 0.73
C LYS A 110 3.66 17.43 0.69
N SER A 111 2.78 18.41 0.84
CA SER A 111 1.33 18.23 0.76
C SER A 111 0.90 17.72 -0.63
N GLU A 112 1.38 18.37 -1.70
CA GLU A 112 1.03 17.98 -3.07
C GLU A 112 1.55 16.59 -3.41
N ARG A 113 2.73 16.22 -2.90
CA ARG A 113 3.24 14.85 -3.01
C ARG A 113 2.31 13.82 -2.36
N LEU A 114 1.88 14.05 -1.12
CA LEU A 114 0.99 13.13 -0.41
C LEU A 114 -0.35 12.98 -1.14
N ILE A 115 -0.91 14.10 -1.63
CA ILE A 115 -2.14 14.07 -2.44
C ILE A 115 -1.92 13.28 -3.73
N THR A 116 -0.78 13.46 -4.40
CA THR A 116 -0.45 12.71 -5.62
C THR A 116 -0.33 11.21 -5.34
N GLU A 117 0.37 10.83 -4.27
CA GLU A 117 0.48 9.44 -3.83
C GLU A 117 -0.92 8.84 -3.57
N ASP A 118 -1.80 9.55 -2.87
CA ASP A 118 -3.16 9.08 -2.60
C ASP A 118 -4.01 8.99 -3.89
N LEU A 119 -3.94 9.98 -4.77
CA LEU A 119 -4.63 9.94 -6.06
C LEU A 119 -4.18 8.76 -6.91
N MET A 120 -2.88 8.46 -6.97
CA MET A 120 -2.38 7.32 -7.72
C MET A 120 -2.89 6.01 -7.09
N ARG A 121 -2.86 5.90 -5.76
CA ARG A 121 -3.39 4.75 -5.00
C ARG A 121 -4.85 4.49 -5.31
N GLU A 122 -5.66 5.53 -5.26
CA GLU A 122 -7.10 5.48 -5.53
C GLU A 122 -7.38 5.31 -7.02
N GLY A 123 -6.54 5.84 -7.91
CA GLY A 123 -6.65 5.66 -9.37
C GLY A 123 -6.38 4.22 -9.84
N GLY A 124 -5.95 3.36 -8.92
CA GLY A 124 -5.65 1.96 -9.19
C GLY A 124 -4.14 1.66 -9.18
N PHE A 125 -3.29 2.67 -9.23
CA PHE A 125 -1.85 2.49 -9.23
C PHE A 125 -1.35 2.43 -7.77
N MET A 126 -1.29 1.24 -7.16
CA MET A 126 -0.43 0.89 -5.98
C MET A 126 -0.89 -0.33 -5.14
N LEU A 127 -1.74 -1.23 -5.63
CA LEU A 127 -1.89 -2.53 -4.95
C LEU A 127 -0.72 -3.43 -5.35
N PRO A 128 0.19 -3.86 -4.46
CA PRO A 128 1.37 -4.62 -4.88
C PRO A 128 1.05 -5.86 -5.71
N GLN A 129 -0.12 -6.47 -5.45
CA GLN A 129 -0.61 -7.68 -6.12
C GLN A 129 -1.35 -7.40 -7.44
N SER A 130 -1.69 -6.15 -7.75
CA SER A 130 -2.48 -5.81 -8.96
C SER A 130 -1.70 -5.96 -10.26
N LYS A 131 -2.42 -6.18 -11.37
CA LYS A 131 -1.79 -6.40 -12.68
C LYS A 131 -1.01 -5.18 -13.16
N ASN A 132 -1.59 -3.99 -13.05
CA ASN A 132 -0.93 -2.74 -13.45
C ASN A 132 0.36 -2.46 -12.65
N SER A 133 0.42 -2.84 -11.37
CA SER A 133 1.64 -2.71 -10.56
C SER A 133 2.74 -3.67 -11.05
N HIS A 134 2.37 -4.89 -11.46
CA HIS A 134 3.30 -5.84 -12.08
C HIS A 134 3.77 -5.38 -13.47
N GLU A 135 2.86 -4.84 -14.29
CA GLU A 135 3.18 -4.28 -15.61
C GLU A 135 4.15 -3.10 -15.48
N LEU A 136 3.88 -2.15 -14.60
CA LEU A 136 4.79 -1.05 -14.29
C LEU A 136 6.17 -1.56 -13.88
N LEU A 137 6.23 -2.57 -13.00
CA LEU A 137 7.51 -3.10 -12.54
C LEU A 137 8.28 -3.79 -13.68
N LYS A 138 7.58 -4.51 -14.57
CA LYS A 138 8.17 -5.10 -15.79
C LYS A 138 8.70 -4.01 -16.73
N GLU A 139 7.94 -2.95 -16.95
CA GLU A 139 8.36 -1.79 -17.76
C GLU A 139 9.61 -1.12 -17.18
N LEU A 140 9.65 -0.88 -15.87
CA LEU A 140 10.82 -0.30 -15.20
C LEU A 140 12.06 -1.21 -15.28
N ILE A 141 11.89 -2.52 -15.29
CA ILE A 141 12.99 -3.47 -15.52
C ILE A 141 13.47 -3.40 -16.99
N ALA A 142 12.54 -3.33 -17.93
CA ALA A 142 12.83 -3.27 -19.37
C ALA A 142 13.44 -1.93 -19.78
N SER A 143 13.04 -0.84 -19.14
CA SER A 143 13.50 0.54 -19.38
C SER A 143 13.76 1.28 -18.06
N PRO A 144 14.92 1.02 -17.42
CA PRO A 144 15.24 1.62 -16.13
C PRO A 144 15.30 3.16 -16.19
N PRO A 145 14.68 3.87 -15.23
CA PRO A 145 14.63 5.33 -15.23
C PRO A 145 15.99 5.98 -14.92
N SER A 146 16.92 5.23 -14.33
CA SER A 146 18.29 5.68 -14.08
C SER A 146 19.28 4.50 -14.06
N PRO A 147 20.58 4.74 -14.30
CA PRO A 147 21.60 3.70 -14.15
C PRO A 147 21.71 3.11 -12.74
N SER A 148 21.25 3.85 -11.73
CA SER A 148 21.22 3.45 -10.32
C SER A 148 19.95 2.68 -9.93
N PHE A 149 19.04 2.43 -10.86
CA PHE A 149 17.80 1.73 -10.56
C PHE A 149 18.07 0.25 -10.22
N PRO A 150 17.55 -0.27 -9.10
CA PRO A 150 17.85 -1.63 -8.63
C PRO A 150 17.00 -2.68 -9.35
N SER A 151 17.29 -2.94 -10.63
CA SER A 151 16.52 -3.89 -11.46
C SER A 151 16.44 -5.30 -10.90
N ASP A 152 17.49 -5.78 -10.22
CA ASP A 152 17.48 -7.13 -9.65
C ASP A 152 16.53 -7.24 -8.45
N LYS A 153 16.37 -6.17 -7.68
CA LYS A 153 15.36 -6.10 -6.62
C LYS A 153 13.96 -6.01 -7.18
N ALA A 154 13.76 -5.30 -8.28
CA ALA A 154 12.48 -5.31 -8.99
C ALA A 154 12.11 -6.71 -9.49
N LYS A 155 13.06 -7.49 -10.03
CA LYS A 155 12.83 -8.90 -10.41
C LYS A 155 12.54 -9.79 -9.20
N GLU A 156 13.20 -9.57 -8.07
CA GLU A 156 12.95 -10.29 -6.82
C GLU A 156 11.52 -10.05 -6.31
N LEU A 157 11.06 -8.79 -6.34
CA LEU A 157 9.69 -8.43 -5.95
C LEU A 157 8.64 -9.16 -6.80
N LEU A 158 8.83 -9.25 -8.11
CA LEU A 158 7.93 -10.00 -9.02
C LEU A 158 7.84 -11.50 -8.70
N LYS A 159 8.79 -12.06 -7.95
CA LYS A 159 8.76 -13.48 -7.52
C LYS A 159 8.10 -13.68 -6.16
N ILE A 160 8.12 -12.66 -5.30
CA ILE A 160 7.63 -12.74 -3.92
C ILE A 160 6.19 -12.25 -3.83
N VAL A 161 5.77 -11.35 -4.73
CA VAL A 161 4.43 -10.81 -4.77
C VAL A 161 3.68 -11.45 -5.93
N ASP A 162 2.70 -12.29 -5.61
CA ASP A 162 1.84 -12.92 -6.62
C ASP A 162 0.84 -11.90 -7.19
N CYS A 163 0.53 -12.03 -8.49
CA CYS A 163 -0.52 -11.25 -9.13
C CYS A 163 -1.90 -11.79 -8.74
N ASN A 164 -2.75 -10.96 -8.15
CA ASN A 164 -4.09 -11.34 -7.71
C ASN A 164 -5.16 -11.19 -8.80
N GLU A 165 -4.85 -10.48 -9.88
CA GLU A 165 -5.70 -10.39 -11.07
C GLU A 165 -5.29 -11.50 -12.05
N LYS A 166 -6.10 -12.56 -12.09
CA LYS A 166 -5.97 -13.67 -13.06
C LYS A 166 -6.70 -13.35 -14.36
N ASP A 167 -6.43 -14.12 -15.41
CA ASP A 167 -7.10 -14.00 -16.71
C ASP A 167 -8.64 -14.02 -16.53
N PRO A 168 -9.43 -13.27 -17.33
CA PRO A 168 -10.89 -13.14 -17.21
C PRO A 168 -11.70 -14.44 -17.30
N ASN A 169 -11.04 -15.57 -17.54
CA ASN A 169 -11.67 -16.89 -17.62
C ASN A 169 -11.67 -17.66 -16.28
N ASP A 170 -11.06 -17.12 -15.21
CA ASP A 170 -11.06 -17.72 -13.86
C ASP A 170 -12.13 -17.03 -12.99
N GLY A 171 -13.38 -17.07 -13.46
CA GLY A 171 -14.51 -16.30 -12.92
C GLY A 171 -14.91 -16.70 -11.50
N GLY A 172 -15.06 -15.70 -10.62
CA GLY A 172 -15.61 -15.86 -9.28
C GLY A 172 -16.69 -14.81 -8.99
N LYS A 173 -17.81 -15.23 -8.40
CA LYS A 173 -18.84 -14.31 -7.91
C LYS A 173 -18.44 -13.79 -6.52
N TYR A 174 -18.23 -12.49 -6.39
CA TYR A 174 -17.91 -11.85 -5.12
C TYR A 174 -19.10 -11.03 -4.61
N LYS A 175 -19.46 -11.20 -3.34
CA LYS A 175 -20.55 -10.44 -2.70
C LYS A 175 -19.99 -9.49 -1.65
N CYS A 176 -20.20 -8.19 -1.82
CA CYS A 176 -19.80 -7.20 -0.82
C CYS A 176 -20.58 -7.43 0.49
N THR A 177 -19.89 -7.58 1.61
CA THR A 177 -20.51 -7.83 2.92
C THR A 177 -21.17 -6.59 3.53
N VAL A 178 -20.92 -5.40 2.97
CA VAL A 178 -21.47 -4.12 3.45
C VAL A 178 -22.71 -3.70 2.66
N CYS A 179 -22.66 -3.77 1.33
CA CYS A 179 -23.76 -3.34 0.45
C CYS A 179 -24.48 -4.48 -0.28
N PHE A 180 -24.05 -5.74 -0.09
CA PHE A 180 -24.62 -6.95 -0.70
C PHE A 180 -24.63 -7.03 -2.23
N THR A 181 -24.01 -6.06 -2.91
CA THR A 181 -23.81 -6.07 -4.36
C THR A 181 -22.94 -7.27 -4.76
N GLU A 182 -23.41 -8.00 -5.78
CA GLU A 182 -22.69 -9.12 -6.39
C GLU A 182 -21.90 -8.61 -7.60
N PHE A 183 -20.63 -8.96 -7.66
CA PHE A 183 -19.70 -8.62 -8.72
C PHE A 183 -19.27 -9.91 -9.41
N GLU A 184 -19.34 -9.91 -10.73
CA GLU A 184 -18.81 -10.98 -11.59
C GLU A 184 -17.48 -10.47 -12.17
N THR A 185 -16.42 -11.27 -12.07
CA THR A 185 -15.15 -11.06 -12.78
C THR A 185 -15.20 -11.69 -14.15
#